data_AF-A0A2S1LP45-F1
#
_entry.id   AF-A0A2S1LP45-F1
#
_cell.length_a   1.000
_cell.length_b   1.000
_cell.length_c   1.000
_cell.angle_alpha   90.00
_cell.angle_beta   90.00
_cell.angle_gamma   90.00
#
_symmetry.space_group_name_H-M   'P 1'
#
loop_
_entity.id
_entity.type
_entity.pdbx_description
1 polymer ?
#
loop_
_entity_poly.entity_id
_entity_poly.type
_entity_poly.pdbx_seq_one_letter_code
_entity_poly.pdbx_strand_id
1 'polypeptide(L)'
;MKNIISSSQLAAIITIVFVFILDYYIPPGTAIGMLYLAALPMLIDSSKKTIVIFAAIISFLILENLAYFGSTRTSVYIDRALSVLSVWVVAYVIIRYRIVRDRKEGIKEKQRKALEEMLFITNHKVRHPISNMLGIAEEIEDPQHNPQEVRQLLKALYPQLKELDDFTRQLTLFMDQQKTSL
;
A
#
# COMPACT_ATOMS: atom_id res chain seq x y z
N MET A 1 7.45 28.42 3.42
CA MET A 1 8.52 27.89 2.55
C MET A 1 8.32 26.40 2.42
N LYS A 2 8.00 25.91 1.22
CA LYS A 2 7.79 24.48 0.96
C LYS A 2 9.17 23.83 1.06
N ASN A 3 9.43 23.02 2.09
CA ASN A 3 10.70 22.28 2.19
C ASN A 3 10.90 21.51 0.89
N ILE A 4 11.92 21.92 0.13
CA ILE A 4 12.25 21.36 -1.20
C ILE A 4 12.75 19.91 -1.06
N ILE A 5 13.12 19.50 0.16
CA ILE A 5 13.76 18.22 0.49
C ILE A 5 12.94 17.53 1.59
N SER A 6 12.54 16.27 1.37
CA SER A 6 11.88 15.46 2.40
C SER A 6 12.88 14.98 3.46
N SER A 7 12.42 14.67 4.68
CA SER A 7 13.28 14.15 5.75
C SER A 7 14.06 12.90 5.31
N SER A 8 13.44 12.06 4.47
CA SER A 8 14.07 10.87 3.88
C SER A 8 15.19 11.20 2.88
N GLN A 9 15.01 12.23 2.05
CA GLN A 9 16.06 12.69 1.13
C GLN A 9 17.22 13.32 1.90
N LEU A 10 16.93 14.05 2.96
CA LEU A 10 17.95 14.66 3.82
C LEU A 10 18.81 13.56 4.48
N ALA A 11 18.19 12.50 5.01
CA ALA A 11 18.92 11.35 5.55
C ALA A 11 19.79 10.64 4.50
N ALA A 12 19.28 10.47 3.28
CA ALA A 12 20.04 9.90 2.17
C ALA A 12 21.25 10.76 1.80
N ILE A 13 21.09 12.09 1.73
CA ILE A 13 22.19 13.02 1.46
C ILE A 13 23.25 12.95 2.55
N ILE A 14 22.86 12.99 3.83
CA ILE A 14 23.80 12.86 4.96
C ILE A 14 24.58 11.55 4.85
N THR A 15 23.89 10.45 4.53
CA THR A 15 24.53 9.13 4.38
C THR A 15 25.53 9.13 3.23
N ILE A 16 25.18 9.72 2.08
CA ILE A 16 26.09 9.83 0.93
C ILE A 16 27.32 10.67 1.27
N VAL A 17 27.14 11.83 1.90
CA VAL A 17 28.25 12.70 2.31
C VAL A 17 29.15 12.00 3.32
N PHE A 18 28.57 11.28 4.28
CA PHE A 18 29.33 10.51 5.26
C PHE A 18 30.16 9.41 4.61
N VAL A 19 29.56 8.62 3.71
CA VAL A 19 30.27 7.58 2.97
C VAL A 19 31.34 8.18 2.06
N PHE A 20 31.10 9.34 1.45
CA PHE A 20 32.09 10.04 0.63
C PHE A 20 33.32 10.49 1.43
N ILE A 21 33.11 11.04 2.63
CA ILE A 21 34.21 11.39 3.53
C ILE A 21 35.03 10.13 3.89
N LEU A 22 34.36 9.01 4.21
CA LEU A 22 35.05 7.75 4.48
C LEU A 22 35.83 7.23 3.27
N ASP A 23 35.25 7.28 2.07
CA ASP A 23 35.89 6.84 0.81
C ASP A 23 37.11 7.71 0.45
N TYR A 24 37.20 8.95 0.95
CA TYR A 24 38.37 9.81 0.80
C TYR A 24 39.54 9.41 1.72
N TYR A 25 39.26 8.96 2.95
CA TYR A 25 40.31 8.62 3.93
C TYR A 25 40.83 7.19 3.82
N ILE A 26 40.13 6.30 3.13
CA ILE A 26 40.52 4.89 3.05
C ILE A 26 41.25 4.63 1.72
N PRO A 27 42.40 3.92 1.73
CA PRO A 27 43.17 3.65 0.52
C PRO A 27 42.41 2.81 -0.54
N PRO A 28 42.78 2.95 -1.82
CA PRO A 28 42.16 2.21 -2.92
C PRO A 28 42.39 0.70 -2.78
N GLY A 29 41.34 -0.10 -3.06
CA GLY A 29 41.35 -1.56 -2.92
C GLY A 29 40.41 -2.10 -1.85
N THR A 30 39.68 -1.22 -1.16
CA THR A 30 38.60 -1.59 -0.24
C THR A 30 37.26 -1.39 -0.94
N ALA A 31 36.33 -2.34 -0.83
CA ALA A 31 35.03 -2.31 -1.51
C ALA A 31 34.02 -1.29 -0.90
N ILE A 32 34.47 -0.07 -0.61
CA ILE A 32 33.69 1.02 0.01
C ILE A 32 32.57 1.51 -0.90
N GLY A 33 32.70 1.31 -2.22
CA GLY A 33 31.64 1.61 -3.19
C GLY A 33 30.30 0.96 -2.85
N MET A 34 30.30 -0.19 -2.15
CA MET A 34 29.07 -0.85 -1.69
C MET A 34 28.38 -0.12 -0.54
N LEU A 35 29.07 0.69 0.26
CA LEU A 35 28.47 1.43 1.38
C LEU A 35 27.49 2.49 0.90
N TYR A 36 27.67 3.02 -0.33
CA TYR A 36 26.73 3.95 -0.94
C TYR A 36 25.35 3.33 -1.17
N LEU A 37 25.25 1.99 -1.24
CA LEU A 37 23.97 1.30 -1.39
C LEU A 37 23.04 1.55 -0.20
N ALA A 38 23.58 1.82 0.99
CA ALA A 38 22.78 2.08 2.19
C ALA A 38 21.88 3.33 2.07
N ALA A 39 22.24 4.27 1.20
CA ALA A 39 21.46 5.49 0.99
C ALA A 39 20.20 5.27 0.12
N LEU A 40 20.21 4.27 -0.76
CA LEU A 40 19.11 4.05 -1.72
C LEU A 40 17.79 3.60 -1.05
N PRO A 41 17.78 2.64 -0.11
CA PRO A 41 16.56 2.24 0.60
C PRO A 41 15.84 3.39 1.30
N MET A 42 16.57 4.41 1.77
CA MET A 42 15.98 5.60 2.40
C MET A 42 15.09 6.40 1.43
N LEU A 43 15.24 6.21 0.13
CA LEU A 43 14.48 6.91 -0.92
C LEU A 43 13.24 6.14 -1.37
N ILE A 44 12.84 5.06 -0.69
CA ILE A 44 11.71 4.21 -1.09
C ILE A 44 10.39 4.98 -1.30
N ASP A 45 10.16 6.03 -0.52
CA ASP A 45 8.97 6.88 -0.60
C ASP A 45 9.13 8.06 -1.59
N SER A 46 10.34 8.28 -2.11
CA SER A 46 10.64 9.34 -3.07
C SER A 46 10.35 8.96 -4.52
N SER A 47 10.09 9.97 -5.36
CA SER A 47 9.69 9.76 -6.76
C SER A 47 10.71 8.92 -7.55
N LYS A 48 10.25 8.22 -8.59
CA LYS A 48 11.14 7.44 -9.49
C LYS A 48 12.29 8.30 -10.04
N LYS A 49 11.99 9.56 -10.39
CA LYS A 49 12.99 10.53 -10.87
C LYS A 49 14.05 10.80 -9.82
N THR A 50 13.63 11.00 -8.56
CA THR A 50 14.55 11.22 -7.43
C THR A 50 15.47 10.02 -7.22
N ILE A 51 14.94 8.79 -7.22
CA ILE A 51 15.76 7.58 -7.04
C ILE A 51 16.82 7.47 -8.15
N VAL A 52 16.44 7.72 -9.41
CA VAL A 52 17.36 7.71 -10.55
C VAL A 52 18.42 8.80 -10.45
N ILE A 53 18.04 10.02 -10.05
CA ILE A 53 18.99 11.14 -9.86
C ILE A 53 20.03 10.78 -8.79
N PHE A 54 19.59 10.23 -7.64
CA PHE A 54 20.51 9.81 -6.58
C PHE A 54 21.42 8.66 -7.01
N ALA A 55 20.90 7.67 -7.74
CA ALA A 55 21.71 6.59 -8.30
C ALA A 55 22.76 7.11 -9.29
N ALA A 56 22.42 8.11 -10.11
CA ALA A 56 23.35 8.77 -11.02
C ALA A 56 24.44 9.56 -10.26
N ILE A 57 24.06 10.32 -9.23
CA ILE A 57 25.01 11.06 -8.37
C ILE A 57 25.98 10.09 -7.68
N ILE A 58 25.47 9.01 -7.08
CA ILE A 58 26.30 7.98 -6.44
C ILE A 58 27.25 7.34 -7.46
N SER A 59 26.75 6.98 -8.65
CA SER A 59 27.58 6.40 -9.71
C SER A 59 28.69 7.35 -10.14
N PHE A 60 28.38 8.65 -10.24
CA PHE A 60 29.38 9.69 -10.55
C PHE A 60 30.45 9.80 -9.46
N LEU A 61 30.04 9.84 -8.18
CA LEU A 61 30.97 9.89 -7.04
C LEU A 61 31.92 8.68 -7.00
N ILE A 62 31.41 7.48 -7.28
CA ILE A 62 32.21 6.26 -7.35
C ILE A 62 33.26 6.33 -8.48
N LEU A 63 32.90 6.94 -9.62
CA LEU A 63 33.79 7.07 -10.79
C LEU A 63 34.81 8.21 -10.62
N GLU A 64 34.44 9.32 -9.99
CA GLU A 64 35.34 10.46 -9.76
C GLU A 64 36.56 10.05 -8.92
N ASN A 65 36.34 9.20 -7.92
CA ASN A 65 37.42 8.67 -7.06
C ASN A 65 38.43 7.79 -7.85
N LEU A 66 38.05 7.24 -9.00
CA LEU A 66 38.94 6.46 -9.87
C LEU A 66 40.01 7.34 -10.55
N ALA A 67 39.62 8.56 -10.94
CA ALA A 67 40.51 9.48 -11.65
C ALA A 67 41.62 10.06 -10.75
N TYR A 68 41.35 10.17 -9.44
CA TYR A 68 42.28 10.77 -8.47
C TYR A 68 43.43 9.82 -8.08
N PHE A 69 43.16 8.52 -7.95
CA PHE A 69 44.14 7.56 -7.43
C PHE A 69 44.99 6.83 -8.48
N GLY A 70 44.70 7.00 -9.78
CA GLY A 70 45.59 6.56 -10.87
C GLY A 70 46.16 5.14 -10.74
N SER A 71 45.39 4.20 -10.17
CA SER A 71 45.95 2.90 -9.79
C SER A 71 46.10 2.00 -11.01
N THR A 72 47.27 1.38 -11.17
CA THR A 72 47.56 0.42 -12.26
C THR A 72 46.99 -0.99 -11.99
N ARG A 73 46.33 -1.21 -10.85
CA ARG A 73 45.77 -2.52 -10.48
C ARG A 73 44.37 -2.71 -11.05
N THR A 74 44.20 -3.75 -11.85
CA THR A 74 42.92 -4.17 -12.45
C THR A 74 41.82 -4.46 -11.43
N SER A 75 42.18 -4.89 -10.21
CA SER A 75 41.24 -5.17 -9.13
C SER A 75 40.39 -3.96 -8.73
N VAL A 76 40.97 -2.76 -8.75
CA VAL A 76 40.27 -1.53 -8.37
C VAL A 76 39.17 -1.19 -9.38
N TYR A 77 39.41 -1.39 -10.67
CA TYR A 77 38.41 -1.16 -11.72
C TYR A 77 37.22 -2.12 -11.59
N ILE A 78 37.50 -3.39 -11.30
CA ILE A 78 36.46 -4.42 -11.13
C ILE A 78 35.56 -4.09 -9.95
N ASP A 79 36.14 -3.72 -8.79
CA ASP A 79 35.37 -3.40 -7.59
C ASP A 79 34.46 -2.17 -7.78
N ARG A 80 34.95 -1.15 -8.49
CA ARG A 80 34.19 0.07 -8.79
C ARG A 80 33.09 -0.21 -9.82
N ALA A 81 33.37 -1.00 -10.87
CA ALA A 81 32.37 -1.43 -11.83
C ALA A 81 31.24 -2.23 -11.15
N LEU A 82 31.59 -3.17 -10.27
CA LEU A 82 30.63 -3.95 -9.49
C LEU A 82 29.78 -3.06 -8.57
N SER A 83 30.41 -2.05 -7.96
CA SER A 83 29.71 -1.06 -7.12
C SER A 83 28.69 -0.25 -7.93
N VAL A 84 29.06 0.27 -9.11
CA VAL A 84 28.12 0.99 -9.98
C VAL A 84 26.99 0.07 -10.43
N LEU A 85 27.29 -1.17 -10.86
CA LEU A 85 26.25 -2.12 -11.26
C LEU A 85 25.27 -2.41 -10.11
N SER A 86 25.78 -2.63 -8.90
CA SER A 86 24.92 -2.87 -7.73
C SER A 86 24.01 -1.68 -7.41
N VAL A 87 24.48 -0.43 -7.56
CA VAL A 87 23.67 0.79 -7.39
C VAL A 87 22.46 0.77 -8.33
N TRP A 88 22.67 0.44 -9.60
CA TRP A 88 21.58 0.37 -10.58
C TRP A 88 20.63 -0.80 -10.34
N VAL A 89 21.15 -1.96 -9.93
CA VAL A 89 20.32 -3.10 -9.54
C VAL A 89 19.42 -2.75 -8.35
N VAL A 90 19.99 -2.15 -7.30
CA VAL A 90 19.23 -1.72 -6.11
C VAL A 90 18.21 -0.65 -6.48
N ALA A 91 18.58 0.34 -7.29
CA ALA A 91 17.65 1.37 -7.77
C ALA A 91 16.48 0.75 -8.54
N TYR A 92 16.74 -0.22 -9.42
CA TYR A 92 15.71 -0.94 -10.15
C TYR A 92 14.76 -1.71 -9.22
N VAL A 93 15.31 -2.44 -8.24
CA VAL A 93 14.52 -3.19 -7.24
C VAL A 93 13.61 -2.25 -6.46
N ILE A 94 14.12 -1.11 -5.99
CA ILE A 94 13.33 -0.13 -5.22
C ILE A 94 12.20 0.44 -6.09
N ILE A 95 12.48 0.80 -7.35
CA ILE A 95 11.44 1.31 -8.27
C ILE A 95 10.35 0.26 -8.49
N ARG A 96 10.71 -1.01 -8.69
CA ARG A 96 9.75 -2.11 -8.87
C ARG A 96 8.93 -2.35 -7.62
N TYR A 97 9.57 -2.39 -6.46
CA TYR A 97 8.91 -2.55 -5.18
C TYR A 97 7.85 -1.46 -4.95
N ARG A 98 8.19 -0.20 -5.24
CA ARG A 98 7.26 0.92 -5.13
C ARG A 98 6.03 0.74 -6.03
N ILE A 99 6.21 0.37 -7.30
CA ILE A 99 5.09 0.15 -8.23
C ILE A 99 4.14 -0.93 -7.69
N VAL A 100 4.70 -2.01 -7.12
CA VAL A 100 3.90 -3.08 -6.53
C VAL A 100 3.18 -2.61 -5.26
N ARG A 101 3.85 -1.82 -4.41
CA ARG A 101 3.26 -1.24 -3.20
C ARG A 101 2.09 -0.31 -3.54
N ASP A 102 2.29 0.63 -4.46
CA ASP A 102 1.27 1.59 -4.89
C ASP A 102 0.04 0.86 -5.46
N ARG A 103 0.23 -0.24 -6.21
CA ARG A 103 -0.87 -1.10 -6.69
C ARG A 103 -1.62 -1.78 -5.56
N LYS A 104 -0.90 -2.34 -4.57
CA LYS A 104 -1.52 -2.99 -3.40
C LYS A 104 -2.34 -2.01 -2.58
N GLU A 105 -1.85 -0.80 -2.38
CA GLU A 105 -2.58 0.26 -1.67
C GLU A 105 -3.84 0.67 -2.44
N GLY A 106 -3.76 0.82 -3.76
CA GLY A 106 -4.93 1.11 -4.59
C GLY A 106 -6.00 0.02 -4.53
N ILE A 107 -5.61 -1.26 -4.51
CA ILE A 107 -6.54 -2.39 -4.36
C ILE A 107 -7.17 -2.38 -2.95
N LYS A 108 -6.36 -2.20 -1.90
CA LYS A 108 -6.85 -2.11 -0.52
C LYS A 108 -7.84 -0.97 -0.32
N GLU A 109 -7.58 0.19 -0.92
CA GLU A 109 -8.48 1.34 -0.83
C GLU A 109 -9.82 1.04 -1.52
N LYS A 110 -9.80 0.39 -2.70
CA LYS A 110 -11.03 -0.05 -3.37
C LYS A 110 -11.82 -1.06 -2.52
N GLN A 111 -11.13 -2.03 -1.92
CA GLN A 111 -11.74 -3.00 -1.00
C GLN A 111 -12.33 -2.32 0.22
N ARG A 112 -11.65 -1.33 0.82
CA ARG A 112 -12.17 -0.58 1.97
C ARG A 112 -13.46 0.16 1.60
N LYS A 113 -13.48 0.85 0.46
CA LYS A 113 -14.67 1.58 -0.02
C LYS A 113 -15.84 0.63 -0.30
N ALA A 114 -15.60 -0.50 -0.94
CA ALA A 114 -16.63 -1.51 -1.19
C ALA A 114 -17.21 -2.06 0.12
N LEU A 115 -16.36 -2.28 1.14
CA LEU A 115 -16.79 -2.71 2.46
C LEU A 115 -17.59 -1.63 3.20
N GLU A 116 -17.16 -0.37 3.14
CA GLU A 116 -17.89 0.77 3.70
C GLU A 116 -19.29 0.90 3.07
N GLU A 117 -19.39 0.77 1.75
CA GLU A 117 -20.67 0.79 1.03
C GLU A 117 -21.56 -0.41 1.42
N MET A 118 -20.99 -1.61 1.50
CA MET A 118 -21.70 -2.80 1.95
C MET A 118 -22.24 -2.65 3.37
N LEU A 119 -21.42 -2.12 4.29
CA LEU A 119 -21.83 -1.84 5.67
C LEU A 119 -22.97 -0.83 5.72
N PHE A 120 -22.87 0.26 4.94
CA PHE A 120 -23.91 1.28 4.88
C PHE A 120 -25.24 0.71 4.39
N ILE A 121 -25.22 -0.01 3.26
CA ILE A 121 -26.43 -0.61 2.69
C ILE A 121 -27.01 -1.65 3.64
N THR A 122 -26.18 -2.51 4.25
CA THR A 122 -26.63 -3.53 5.21
C THR A 122 -27.28 -2.88 6.42
N ASN A 123 -26.65 -1.88 7.03
CA ASN A 123 -27.23 -1.18 8.18
C ASN A 123 -28.56 -0.52 7.85
N HIS A 124 -28.71 0.04 6.64
CA HIS A 124 -29.94 0.71 6.27
C HIS A 124 -31.06 -0.27 5.88
N LYS A 125 -30.75 -1.25 5.02
CA LYS A 125 -31.74 -2.17 4.43
C LYS A 125 -32.09 -3.36 5.32
N VAL A 126 -31.22 -3.77 6.24
CA VAL A 126 -31.52 -4.88 7.17
C VAL A 126 -32.26 -4.38 8.41
N ARG A 127 -31.91 -3.19 8.90
CA ARG A 127 -32.49 -2.65 10.14
C ARG A 127 -34.00 -2.43 10.03
N HIS A 128 -34.47 -1.96 8.88
CA HIS A 128 -35.89 -1.68 8.65
C HIS A 128 -36.78 -2.95 8.74
N PRO A 129 -36.56 -4.01 7.94
CA PRO A 129 -37.37 -5.23 8.03
C PRO A 129 -37.20 -5.93 9.38
N ILE A 130 -36.01 -5.93 10.00
CA ILE A 130 -35.83 -6.50 11.34
C ILE A 130 -36.66 -5.76 12.39
N SER A 131 -36.60 -4.42 12.42
CA SER A 131 -37.38 -3.62 13.38
C SER A 131 -38.88 -3.86 13.22
N ASN A 132 -39.35 -3.96 11.97
CA ASN A 132 -40.76 -4.22 11.68
C ASN A 132 -41.18 -5.63 12.07
N MET A 133 -40.35 -6.65 11.80
CA MET A 133 -40.61 -8.02 12.22
C MET A 133 -40.63 -8.15 13.74
N LEU A 134 -39.73 -7.46 14.45
CA LEU A 134 -39.71 -7.46 15.90
C LEU A 134 -40.98 -6.84 16.48
N GLY A 135 -41.41 -5.68 15.97
CA GLY A 135 -42.66 -5.05 16.41
C GLY A 135 -43.90 -5.90 16.14
N ILE A 136 -43.97 -6.58 14.98
CA ILE A 136 -45.07 -7.50 14.69
C ILE A 136 -45.01 -8.74 15.60
N ALA A 137 -43.81 -9.25 15.92
CA ALA A 137 -43.64 -10.39 16.81
C ALA A 137 -44.05 -10.07 18.26
N GLU A 138 -43.70 -8.87 18.76
CA GLU A 138 -44.13 -8.38 20.07
C GLU A 138 -45.66 -8.25 20.14
N GLU A 139 -46.30 -7.74 19.09
CA GLU A 139 -47.75 -7.61 19.02
C GLU A 139 -48.46 -8.98 18.98
N ILE A 140 -47.87 -9.97 18.31
CA ILE A 140 -48.40 -11.36 18.28
C ILE A 140 -48.32 -12.04 19.65
N GLU A 141 -47.35 -11.65 20.49
CA GLU A 141 -47.17 -12.21 21.83
C GLU A 141 -48.19 -11.67 22.85
N ASP A 142 -48.91 -10.59 22.55
CA ASP A 142 -49.94 -10.04 23.43
C ASP A 142 -51.17 -10.98 23.50
N PRO A 143 -51.48 -11.53 24.71
CA PRO A 143 -52.58 -12.47 24.91
C PRO A 143 -53.98 -11.88 24.69
N GLN A 144 -54.11 -10.57 24.52
CA GLN A 144 -55.39 -9.89 24.24
C GLN A 144 -55.83 -10.04 22.77
N HIS A 145 -54.93 -10.41 21.86
CA HIS A 145 -55.24 -10.51 20.44
C HIS A 145 -56.14 -11.70 20.11
N ASN A 146 -57.14 -11.45 19.27
CA ASN A 146 -57.98 -12.52 18.76
C ASN A 146 -57.27 -13.28 17.60
N PRO A 147 -57.69 -14.51 17.28
CA PRO A 147 -57.07 -15.31 16.22
C PRO A 147 -57.11 -14.68 14.81
N GLN A 148 -58.01 -13.73 14.57
CA GLN A 148 -58.12 -13.02 13.28
C GLN A 148 -57.10 -11.88 13.20
N GLU A 149 -56.84 -11.16 14.30
CA GLU A 149 -55.81 -10.11 14.41
C GLU A 149 -54.40 -10.72 14.27
N VAL A 150 -54.13 -11.83 14.96
CA VAL A 150 -52.88 -12.60 14.78
C VAL A 150 -52.68 -13.01 13.32
N ARG A 151 -53.75 -13.43 12.62
CA ARG A 151 -53.70 -13.74 11.19
C ARG A 151 -53.37 -12.52 10.32
N GLN A 152 -53.82 -11.32 10.69
CA GLN A 152 -53.48 -10.09 9.98
C GLN A 152 -52.03 -9.67 10.23
N LEU A 153 -51.55 -9.79 11.46
CA LEU A 153 -50.14 -9.55 11.83
C LEU A 153 -49.20 -10.50 11.09
N LEU A 154 -49.52 -11.80 11.01
CA LEU A 154 -48.77 -12.77 10.22
C LEU A 154 -48.77 -12.44 8.71
N LYS A 155 -49.87 -11.92 8.17
CA LYS A 155 -49.91 -11.44 6.78
C LYS A 155 -49.02 -10.20 6.57
N ALA A 156 -48.91 -9.32 7.56
CA ALA A 156 -48.05 -8.15 7.52
C ALA A 156 -46.55 -8.48 7.70
N LEU A 157 -46.23 -9.62 8.32
CA LEU A 157 -44.86 -10.14 8.46
C LEU A 157 -44.28 -10.64 7.13
N TYR A 158 -45.13 -11.25 6.28
CA TYR A 158 -44.69 -11.91 5.05
C TYR A 158 -43.94 -11.00 4.06
N PRO A 159 -44.38 -9.74 3.80
CA PRO A 159 -43.61 -8.78 3.00
C PRO A 159 -42.22 -8.46 3.56
N GLN A 160 -42.07 -8.36 4.89
CA GLN A 160 -40.79 -8.03 5.54
C GLN A 160 -39.77 -9.17 5.39
N LEU A 161 -40.24 -10.41 5.55
CA LEU A 161 -39.43 -11.61 5.30
C LEU A 161 -38.97 -11.67 3.83
N LYS A 162 -39.87 -11.34 2.90
CA LYS A 162 -39.55 -11.31 1.47
C LYS A 162 -38.56 -10.19 1.12
N GLU A 163 -38.72 -8.99 1.68
CA GLU A 163 -37.79 -7.88 1.49
C GLU A 163 -36.38 -8.24 2.01
N LEU A 164 -36.30 -8.92 3.15
CA LEU A 164 -35.04 -9.39 3.70
C LEU A 164 -34.39 -10.47 2.81
N ASP A 165 -35.17 -11.41 2.28
CA ASP A 165 -34.68 -12.47 1.36
C ASP A 165 -34.18 -11.88 0.02
N ASP A 166 -34.93 -10.92 -0.55
CA ASP A 166 -34.51 -10.20 -1.75
C ASP A 166 -33.22 -9.39 -1.49
N PHE A 167 -33.09 -8.80 -0.30
CA PHE A 167 -31.88 -8.09 0.11
C PHE A 167 -30.68 -9.04 0.26
N THR A 168 -30.81 -10.16 0.97
CA THR A 168 -29.70 -11.12 1.15
C THR A 168 -29.25 -11.71 -0.18
N ARG A 169 -30.17 -11.91 -1.13
CA ARG A 169 -29.86 -12.31 -2.51
C ARG A 169 -29.08 -11.22 -3.26
N GLN A 170 -29.48 -9.96 -3.17
CA GLN A 170 -28.75 -8.83 -3.76
C GLN A 170 -27.34 -8.70 -3.15
N LEU A 171 -27.22 -8.87 -1.84
CA LEU A 171 -25.93 -8.83 -1.14
C LEU A 171 -24.99 -9.95 -1.60
N THR A 172 -25.53 -11.16 -1.76
CA THR A 172 -24.76 -12.32 -2.26
C THR A 172 -24.25 -12.08 -3.68
N LEU A 173 -25.10 -11.56 -4.58
CA LEU A 173 -24.71 -11.20 -5.94
C LEU A 173 -23.63 -10.11 -5.98
N PHE A 174 -23.78 -9.09 -5.13
CA PHE A 174 -22.78 -8.02 -5.00
C PHE A 174 -21.43 -8.56 -4.51
N MET A 175 -21.42 -9.43 -3.50
CA MET A 175 -20.20 -10.07 -3.00
C MET A 175 -19.49 -10.90 -4.08
N ASP A 176 -20.24 -11.63 -4.90
CA ASP A 176 -19.68 -12.45 -5.98
C ASP A 176 -19.09 -11.59 -7.12
N GLN A 177 -19.76 -10.48 -7.46
CA GLN A 177 -19.24 -9.48 -8.40
C GLN A 177 -17.93 -8.87 -7.91
N GLN A 178 -17.85 -8.48 -6.63
CA GLN A 178 -16.62 -7.94 -6.05
C GLN A 178 -15.48 -8.98 -6.06
N LYS A 179 -15.79 -10.25 -5.79
CA LYS A 179 -14.82 -11.36 -5.83
C LYS A 179 -14.25 -11.60 -7.23
N THR A 180 -15.04 -11.40 -8.28
CA THR A 180 -14.62 -11.59 -9.68
C THR A 180 -13.88 -10.36 -10.24
N SER A 181 -14.05 -9.19 -9.62
CA SER A 181 -13.37 -7.95 -10.01
C SER A 181 -11.94 -7.77 -9.45
N LEU A 182 -11.48 -8.74 -8.65
CA LEU A 182 -10.13 -8.83 -8.05
C LEU A 182 -9.20 -9.68 -8.92
#